data_AF-A0A0Q9TCS3-F1
#
_entry.id   AF-A0A0Q9TCS3-F1
#
_cell.length_a   1.000
_cell.length_b   1.000
_cell.length_c   1.000
_cell.angle_alpha   90.00
_cell.angle_beta   90.00
_cell.angle_gamma   90.00
#
_symmetry.space_group_name_H-M   'P 1'
#
loop_
_entity.id
_entity.type
_entity.pdbx_description
1 polymer ?
#
loop_
_entity_poly.entity_id
_entity_poly.type
_entity_poly.pdbx_seq_one_letter_code
_entity_poly.pdbx_strand_id
1 'polypeptide(L)'
;MSLLESVARRIEDADALDAAADLARSTAHERLVEPSTLDAVLGGAWLGHRVHPVAAQVPLGAWGMAVLLDLVDGEKHAAAVDTLLATGCLAALPTALTGAHDLGTTTGSDTRVVLVHAGTMDASLGLFAVAWIKHRRGDRRGARRLALAGTVVAGAGAWLGGHLTYRLGVGVED
;
A
#
# COMPACT_ATOMS: atom_id res chain seq x y z
N MET A 1 -25.22 9.45 -0.38
CA MET A 1 -23.80 9.65 -0.71
C MET A 1 -23.01 9.68 0.58
N SER A 2 -22.12 8.72 0.79
CA SER A 2 -21.31 8.70 2.01
C SER A 2 -20.19 9.75 1.94
N LEU A 3 -19.62 10.12 3.10
CA LEU A 3 -18.45 11.01 3.15
C LEU A 3 -17.29 10.45 2.32
N LEU A 4 -17.06 9.13 2.39
CA LEU A 4 -15.98 8.46 1.69
C LEU A 4 -16.18 8.47 0.16
N GLU A 5 -17.42 8.26 -0.31
CA GLU A 5 -17.76 8.40 -1.73
C GLU A 5 -17.57 9.84 -2.24
N SER A 6 -17.75 10.85 -1.39
CA SER A 6 -17.46 12.24 -1.75
C SER A 6 -15.96 12.51 -1.85
N VAL A 7 -15.15 11.86 -1.01
CA VAL A 7 -13.69 11.94 -1.06
C VAL A 7 -13.15 11.23 -2.29
N ALA A 8 -13.60 10.01 -2.60
CA ALA A 8 -13.16 9.28 -3.78
C ALA A 8 -13.43 10.05 -5.08
N ARG A 9 -14.65 10.55 -5.28
CA ARG A 9 -14.95 11.38 -6.47
C ARG A 9 -14.09 12.63 -6.56
N ARG A 10 -13.78 13.29 -5.43
CA ARG A 10 -12.86 14.43 -5.46
C ARG A 10 -11.46 14.07 -5.93
N ILE A 11 -11.01 12.85 -5.69
CA ILE A 11 -9.72 12.35 -6.19
C ILE A 11 -9.85 11.98 -7.68
N GLU A 12 -10.94 11.32 -8.07
CA GLU A 12 -11.25 10.98 -9.47
C GLU A 12 -11.32 12.23 -10.36
N ASP A 13 -11.92 13.32 -9.87
CA ASP A 13 -12.08 14.60 -10.57
C ASP A 13 -10.88 15.54 -10.41
N ALA A 14 -9.78 15.10 -9.77
CA ALA A 14 -8.63 15.94 -9.48
C ALA A 14 -7.66 16.03 -10.68
N ASP A 15 -8.02 16.79 -11.71
CA ASP A 15 -7.17 17.01 -12.91
C ASP A 15 -5.78 17.57 -12.58
N ALA A 16 -5.62 18.22 -11.41
CA ALA A 16 -4.32 18.67 -10.91
C ALA A 16 -3.32 17.51 -10.69
N LEU A 17 -3.79 16.26 -10.62
CA LEU A 17 -2.95 15.07 -10.47
C LEU A 17 -2.51 14.47 -11.81
N ASP A 18 -3.03 14.92 -12.95
CA ASP A 18 -2.84 14.28 -14.26
C ASP A 18 -1.38 14.13 -14.63
N ALA A 19 -0.63 15.24 -14.57
CA ALA A 19 0.79 15.21 -14.93
C ALA A 19 1.60 14.21 -14.08
N ALA A 20 1.29 14.11 -12.78
CA ALA A 20 1.96 13.17 -11.89
C ALA A 20 1.49 11.73 -12.12
N ALA A 21 0.20 11.54 -12.35
CA ALA A 21 -0.42 10.24 -12.61
C ALA A 21 0.10 9.65 -13.93
N ASP A 22 0.13 10.45 -15.00
CA ASP A 22 0.65 10.05 -16.30
C ASP A 22 2.14 9.75 -16.25
N LEU A 23 2.93 10.55 -15.55
CA LEU A 23 4.36 10.29 -15.39
C LEU A 23 4.61 8.99 -14.64
N ALA A 24 3.92 8.79 -13.51
CA ALA A 24 4.06 7.58 -12.71
C ALA A 24 3.62 6.34 -13.48
N ARG A 25 2.46 6.41 -14.15
CA ARG A 25 1.91 5.35 -15.01
C ARG A 25 2.84 5.00 -16.16
N SER A 26 3.29 5.99 -16.94
CA SER A 26 4.17 5.77 -18.10
C SER A 26 5.51 5.17 -17.69
N THR A 27 6.11 5.68 -16.61
CA THR A 27 7.35 5.13 -16.05
C THR A 27 7.17 3.68 -15.59
N ALA A 28 6.06 3.40 -14.90
CA ALA A 28 5.75 2.05 -14.43
C ALA A 28 5.49 1.09 -15.61
N HIS A 29 4.76 1.55 -16.62
CA HIS A 29 4.51 0.78 -17.84
C HIS A 29 5.82 0.41 -18.54
N GLU A 30 6.68 1.39 -18.84
CA GLU A 30 7.98 1.19 -19.49
C GLU A 30 8.88 0.20 -18.72
N ARG A 31 8.90 0.31 -17.38
CA ARG A 31 9.84 -0.47 -16.56
C ARG A 31 9.35 -1.82 -16.12
N LEU A 32 8.04 -2.01 -15.97
CA LEU A 32 7.46 -3.19 -15.31
C LEU A 32 6.50 -3.96 -16.22
N VAL A 33 5.86 -3.30 -17.18
CA VAL A 33 4.85 -3.91 -18.07
C VAL A 33 5.44 -4.23 -19.45
N GLU A 34 6.24 -3.35 -20.05
CA GLU A 34 6.87 -3.64 -21.34
C GLU A 34 7.84 -4.84 -21.31
N PRO A 35 8.65 -5.04 -20.25
CA PRO A 35 9.49 -6.23 -20.15
C PRO A 35 8.63 -7.48 -19.88
N SER A 36 8.47 -8.33 -20.89
CA SER A 36 7.58 -9.50 -20.84
C SER A 36 7.84 -10.46 -19.67
N THR A 37 9.09 -10.54 -19.19
CA THR A 37 9.44 -11.36 -18.02
C THR A 37 8.92 -10.75 -16.71
N LEU A 38 8.98 -9.43 -16.56
CA LEU A 38 8.47 -8.73 -15.38
C LEU A 38 6.95 -8.70 -15.40
N ASP A 39 6.34 -8.46 -16.55
CA ASP A 39 4.90 -8.48 -16.73
C ASP A 39 4.31 -9.84 -16.34
N ALA A 40 4.89 -10.94 -16.85
CA ALA A 40 4.45 -12.28 -16.52
C ALA A 40 4.55 -12.59 -15.00
N VAL A 41 5.60 -12.12 -14.33
CA VAL A 41 5.84 -12.39 -12.91
C VAL A 41 4.97 -11.50 -12.01
N LEU A 42 4.92 -10.20 -12.28
CA LEU A 42 4.25 -9.20 -11.44
C LEU A 42 2.75 -9.11 -11.71
N GLY A 43 2.32 -9.31 -12.96
CA GLY A 43 0.92 -9.24 -13.36
C GLY A 43 0.07 -10.38 -12.82
N GLY A 44 0.67 -11.54 -12.54
CA GLY A 44 -0.01 -12.65 -11.87
C GLY A 44 -0.69 -13.66 -12.78
N ALA A 45 -0.35 -13.69 -14.07
CA ALA A 45 -0.84 -14.71 -15.01
C ALA A 45 -0.62 -16.15 -14.53
N TRP A 46 0.50 -16.40 -13.83
CA TRP A 46 0.81 -17.70 -13.21
C TRP A 46 -0.01 -18.01 -11.96
N LEU A 47 -0.55 -16.98 -11.30
CA LEU A 47 -1.35 -17.08 -10.09
C LEU A 47 -2.85 -17.20 -10.42
N GLY A 48 -3.25 -16.83 -11.64
CA GLY A 48 -4.64 -16.71 -12.07
C GLY A 48 -5.36 -15.47 -11.52
N HIS A 49 -4.64 -14.63 -10.76
CA HIS A 49 -5.11 -13.39 -10.16
C HIS A 49 -3.93 -12.42 -10.02
N ARG A 50 -4.24 -11.12 -9.91
CA ARG A 50 -3.22 -10.08 -9.65
C ARG A 50 -2.42 -10.39 -8.40
N VAL A 51 -1.09 -10.23 -8.48
CA VAL A 51 -0.18 -10.52 -7.35
C VAL A 51 -0.35 -9.51 -6.23
N HIS A 52 -0.57 -8.23 -6.55
CA HIS A 52 -0.56 -7.15 -5.57
C HIS A 52 -1.59 -7.30 -4.43
N PRO A 53 -2.89 -7.57 -4.69
CA PRO A 53 -3.85 -7.79 -3.60
C PRO A 53 -3.49 -8.96 -2.69
N VAL A 54 -2.92 -10.03 -3.26
CA VAL A 54 -2.48 -11.20 -2.49
C VAL A 54 -1.25 -10.86 -1.63
N ALA A 55 -0.26 -10.18 -2.21
CA ALA A 55 0.96 -9.77 -1.53
C ALA A 55 0.68 -8.77 -0.39
N ALA A 56 -0.27 -7.84 -0.59
CA ALA A 56 -0.64 -6.81 0.38
C ALA A 56 -1.17 -7.35 1.72
N GLN A 57 -1.61 -8.60 1.76
CA GLN A 57 -2.05 -9.24 3.01
C GLN A 57 -0.92 -9.35 4.04
N VAL A 58 0.32 -9.61 3.59
CA VAL A 58 1.48 -9.79 4.48
C VAL A 58 1.84 -8.51 5.24
N PRO A 59 2.09 -7.36 4.58
CA PRO A 59 2.42 -6.13 5.30
C PRO A 59 1.29 -5.66 6.21
N LEU A 60 0.04 -5.69 5.75
CA LEU A 60 -1.11 -5.26 6.56
C LEU A 60 -1.31 -6.15 7.79
N GLY A 61 -1.21 -7.47 7.62
CA GLY A 61 -1.30 -8.42 8.73
C GLY A 61 -0.17 -8.23 9.74
N ALA A 62 1.07 -8.08 9.26
CA ALA A 62 2.23 -7.89 10.12
C ALA A 62 2.13 -6.59 10.93
N TRP A 63 1.85 -5.46 10.28
CA TRP A 63 1.68 -4.18 10.96
C TRP A 63 0.50 -4.17 11.93
N GLY A 64 -0.64 -4.74 11.54
CA GLY A 64 -1.81 -4.86 12.41
C GLY A 64 -1.51 -5.65 13.67
N MET A 65 -0.82 -6.79 13.53
CA MET A 65 -0.40 -7.60 14.69
C MET A 65 0.67 -6.92 15.54
N ALA A 66 1.60 -6.18 14.93
CA ALA A 66 2.59 -5.40 15.69
C ALA A 66 1.91 -4.36 16.59
N VAL A 67 0.94 -3.63 16.04
CA VAL A 67 0.17 -2.63 16.79
C VAL A 67 -0.67 -3.29 17.87
N LEU A 68 -1.35 -4.39 17.58
CA LEU A 68 -2.14 -5.12 18.56
C LEU A 68 -1.29 -5.58 19.74
N LEU A 69 -0.14 -6.21 19.48
CA LEU A 69 0.75 -6.70 20.53
C LEU A 69 1.36 -5.56 21.35
N ASP A 70 1.73 -4.46 20.71
CA ASP A 70 2.25 -3.28 21.41
C ASP A 70 1.19 -2.65 22.34
N LEU A 71 -0.09 -2.62 21.91
CA LEU A 71 -1.19 -2.11 22.72
C LEU A 71 -1.56 -3.02 23.90
N VAL A 72 -1.50 -4.34 23.72
CA VAL A 72 -1.83 -5.32 24.78
C VAL A 72 -0.75 -5.31 25.86
N ASP A 73 0.51 -5.54 25.47
CA ASP A 73 1.66 -5.56 26.39
C ASP A 73 2.97 -5.42 25.60
N GLY A 74 3.27 -4.21 25.14
CA GLY A 74 4.44 -3.93 24.31
C GLY A 74 5.79 -4.20 24.95
N GLU A 75 5.88 -4.25 26.29
CA GLU A 75 7.11 -4.65 26.97
C GLU A 75 7.32 -6.16 26.87
N LYS A 76 6.29 -6.96 27.21
CA LYS A 76 6.32 -8.42 27.09
C LYS A 76 6.49 -8.88 25.65
N HIS A 77 5.89 -8.17 24.70
CA HIS A 77 5.88 -8.54 23.28
C HIS A 77 6.93 -7.80 22.43
N ALA A 78 7.85 -7.07 23.04
CA ALA A 78 8.84 -6.23 22.37
C ALA A 78 9.52 -6.89 21.16
N ALA A 79 10.03 -8.12 21.33
CA ALA A 79 10.73 -8.83 20.26
C ALA A 79 9.79 -9.17 19.08
N ALA A 80 8.56 -9.60 19.38
CA ALA A 80 7.56 -9.92 18.35
C ALA A 80 7.12 -8.64 17.61
N VAL A 81 6.94 -7.53 18.31
CA VAL A 81 6.64 -6.22 17.71
C VAL A 81 7.76 -5.81 16.75
N ASP A 82 9.03 -5.92 17.16
CA ASP A 82 10.18 -5.63 16.29
C ASP A 82 10.19 -6.51 15.03
N THR A 83 9.96 -7.82 15.18
CA THR A 83 9.90 -8.76 14.05
C THR A 83 8.77 -8.40 13.11
N LEU A 84 7.57 -8.16 13.61
CA LEU A 84 6.39 -7.86 12.78
C LEU A 84 6.51 -6.52 12.07
N LEU A 85 7.04 -5.48 12.73
CA LEU A 85 7.33 -4.20 12.07
C LEU A 85 8.33 -4.38 10.93
N ALA A 86 9.42 -5.13 11.16
CA ALA A 86 10.41 -5.43 10.14
C ALA A 86 9.81 -6.26 8.98
N THR A 87 9.08 -7.31 9.29
CA THR A 87 8.41 -8.17 8.31
C THR A 87 7.47 -7.36 7.43
N GLY A 88 6.65 -6.49 8.02
CA GLY A 88 5.75 -5.63 7.24
C GLY A 88 6.50 -4.67 6.33
N CYS A 89 7.55 -4.01 6.82
CA CYS A 89 8.37 -3.11 6.01
C CYS A 89 9.09 -3.83 4.85
N LEU A 90 9.63 -5.03 5.09
CA LEU A 90 10.32 -5.81 4.07
C LEU A 90 9.34 -6.37 3.04
N ALA A 91 8.18 -6.87 3.47
CA ALA A 91 7.15 -7.40 2.58
C ALA A 91 6.46 -6.30 1.75
N ALA A 92 6.40 -5.07 2.27
CA ALA A 92 5.84 -3.93 1.55
C ALA A 92 6.65 -3.58 0.28
N LEU A 93 7.96 -3.86 0.23
CA LEU A 93 8.80 -3.55 -0.95
C LEU A 93 8.39 -4.32 -2.21
N PRO A 94 8.35 -5.68 -2.22
CA PRO A 94 7.85 -6.41 -3.37
C PRO A 94 6.35 -6.17 -3.60
N THR A 95 5.56 -5.92 -2.54
CA THR A 95 4.15 -5.55 -2.68
C THR A 95 3.99 -4.24 -3.46
N ALA A 96 4.78 -3.21 -3.15
CA ALA A 96 4.78 -1.94 -3.85
C ALA A 96 5.23 -2.09 -5.31
N LEU A 97 6.18 -2.99 -5.59
CA LEU A 97 6.60 -3.29 -6.96
C LEU A 97 5.44 -3.89 -7.79
N THR A 98 4.69 -4.84 -7.22
CA THR A 98 3.50 -5.40 -7.88
C THR A 98 2.38 -4.35 -8.05
N GLY A 99 2.22 -3.43 -7.09
CA GLY A 99 1.25 -2.33 -7.22
C GLY A 99 1.68 -1.27 -8.24
N ALA A 100 2.99 -1.04 -8.40
CA ALA A 100 3.52 -0.19 -9.45
C ALA A 100 3.29 -0.82 -10.83
N HIS A 101 3.42 -2.15 -10.97
CA HIS A 101 3.00 -2.84 -12.19
C HIS A 101 1.50 -2.60 -12.46
N ASP A 102 0.64 -2.76 -11.46
CA ASP A 102 -0.79 -2.49 -11.61
C ASP A 102 -1.09 -1.05 -12.08
N LEU A 103 -0.38 -0.06 -11.52
CA LEU A 103 -0.43 1.32 -11.96
C LEU A 103 -0.07 1.46 -13.45
N GLY A 104 0.97 0.79 -13.93
CA GLY A 104 1.39 0.81 -15.34
C GLY A 104 0.31 0.31 -16.30
N THR A 105 -0.54 -0.61 -15.85
CA THR A 105 -1.67 -1.16 -16.63
C THR A 105 -2.97 -0.37 -16.49
N THR A 106 -3.06 0.56 -15.54
CA THR A 106 -4.27 1.36 -15.29
C THR A 106 -4.41 2.45 -16.34
N THR A 107 -5.63 2.74 -16.79
CA THR A 107 -5.91 3.78 -17.79
C THR A 107 -6.98 4.78 -17.32
N GLY A 108 -7.03 5.94 -17.96
CA GLY A 108 -8.07 6.94 -17.73
C GLY A 108 -7.98 7.66 -16.37
N SER A 109 -9.12 8.12 -15.88
CA SER A 109 -9.25 8.88 -14.63
C SER A 109 -8.82 8.08 -13.38
N ASP A 110 -8.86 6.76 -13.45
CA ASP A 110 -8.61 5.87 -12.32
C ASP A 110 -7.14 5.91 -11.88
N THR A 111 -6.23 6.28 -12.79
CA THR A 111 -4.80 6.46 -12.50
C THR A 111 -4.57 7.48 -11.37
N ARG A 112 -5.45 8.48 -11.21
CA ARG A 112 -5.40 9.45 -10.10
C ARG A 112 -5.63 8.77 -8.76
N VAL A 113 -6.63 7.89 -8.69
CA VAL A 113 -6.97 7.14 -7.48
C VAL A 113 -5.86 6.13 -7.16
N VAL A 114 -5.30 5.46 -8.17
CA VAL A 114 -4.15 4.56 -7.99
C VAL A 114 -2.94 5.32 -7.46
N LEU A 115 -2.66 6.53 -7.98
CA LEU A 115 -1.55 7.37 -7.50
C LEU A 115 -1.73 7.75 -6.03
N VAL A 116 -2.93 8.18 -5.63
CA VAL A 116 -3.21 8.53 -4.22
C VAL A 116 -3.16 7.30 -3.33
N HIS A 117 -3.70 6.16 -3.78
CA HIS A 117 -3.58 4.88 -3.08
C HIS A 117 -2.10 4.53 -2.83
N ALA A 118 -1.28 4.53 -3.88
CA ALA A 118 0.15 4.24 -3.77
C ALA A 118 0.86 5.20 -2.79
N GLY A 119 0.62 6.51 -2.94
CA GLY A 119 1.20 7.52 -2.05
C GLY A 119 0.79 7.36 -0.58
N THR A 120 -0.46 6.98 -0.30
CA THR A 120 -0.89 6.68 1.08
C THR A 120 -0.21 5.45 1.65
N MET A 121 -0.05 4.38 0.85
CA MET A 121 0.63 3.16 1.30
C MET A 121 2.14 3.38 1.52
N ASP A 122 2.79 4.17 0.67
CA ASP A 122 4.20 4.56 0.83
C ASP A 122 4.41 5.43 2.08
N ALA A 123 3.50 6.37 2.35
CA ALA A 123 3.52 7.16 3.58
C ALA A 123 3.36 6.27 4.83
N SER A 124 2.45 5.28 4.77
CA SER A 124 2.28 4.28 5.83
C SER A 124 3.57 3.46 6.03
N LEU A 125 4.19 2.96 4.97
CA LEU A 125 5.46 2.25 5.02
C LEU A 125 6.54 3.11 5.70
N GLY A 126 6.65 4.39 5.33
CA GLY A 126 7.57 5.33 5.98
C GLY A 126 7.32 5.46 7.49
N LEU A 127 6.06 5.60 7.90
CA LEU A 127 5.69 5.68 9.32
C LEU A 127 6.04 4.40 10.08
N PHE A 128 5.76 3.23 9.52
CA PHE A 128 6.11 1.94 10.13
C PHE A 128 7.62 1.68 10.15
N ALA A 129 8.36 2.10 9.12
CA ALA A 129 9.82 2.00 9.09
C ALA A 129 10.47 2.86 10.18
N VAL A 130 10.00 4.10 10.37
CA VAL A 130 10.48 4.95 11.46
C VAL A 130 10.02 4.41 12.81
N ALA A 131 8.80 3.87 12.92
CA ALA A 131 8.33 3.20 14.13
C ALA A 131 9.25 2.04 14.52
N TRP A 132 9.61 1.18 13.56
CA TRP A 132 10.55 0.08 13.74
C TRP A 132 11.91 0.55 14.27
N ILE A 133 12.50 1.56 13.61
CA ILE A 133 13.80 2.12 14.03
C ILE A 133 13.72 2.66 15.47
N LYS A 134 12.65 3.37 15.83
CA LYS A 134 12.46 3.90 17.19
C LYS A 134 12.25 2.79 18.21
N HIS A 135 11.48 1.76 17.86
CA HIS A 135 11.23 0.62 18.73
C HIS A 135 12.53 -0.11 19.07
N ARG A 136 13.35 -0.39 18.04
CA ARG A 136 14.70 -0.98 18.15
C ARG A 136 15.66 -0.15 19.00
N ARG A 137 15.53 1.18 18.97
CA ARG A 137 16.34 2.12 19.77
C ARG A 137 15.81 2.33 21.19
N GLY A 138 14.74 1.65 21.58
CA GLY A 138 14.14 1.76 22.91
C GLY A 138 13.13 2.91 23.07
N ASP A 139 12.90 3.75 22.06
CA ASP A 139 11.83 4.75 22.08
C ASP A 139 10.48 4.10 21.73
N ARG A 140 9.96 3.33 22.69
CA ARG A 140 8.72 2.55 22.54
C ARG A 140 7.49 3.42 22.40
N ARG A 141 7.44 4.53 23.14
CA ARG A 141 6.32 5.49 23.05
C ARG A 141 6.28 6.20 21.70
N GLY A 142 7.44 6.63 21.19
CA GLY A 142 7.56 7.24 19.88
C GLY A 142 7.22 6.26 18.75
N ALA A 143 7.69 5.02 18.86
CA ALA A 143 7.34 3.94 17.92
C ALA A 143 5.84 3.69 17.87
N ARG A 144 5.18 3.53 19.04
CA ARG A 144 3.73 3.33 19.13
C ARG A 144 2.93 4.42 18.43
N ARG A 145 3.27 5.68 18.68
CA ARG A 145 2.59 6.83 18.07
C ARG A 145 2.68 6.80 16.54
N LEU A 146 3.86 6.48 16.01
CA LEU A 146 4.07 6.36 14.57
C LEU A 146 3.36 5.15 13.97
N ALA A 147 3.38 4.00 14.65
CA ALA A 147 2.68 2.80 14.21
C ALA A 147 1.15 3.00 14.18
N LEU A 148 0.59 3.71 15.17
CA LEU A 148 -0.83 4.08 15.18
C LEU A 148 -1.16 5.07 14.04
N ALA A 149 -0.32 6.08 13.80
CA ALA A 149 -0.48 6.99 12.67
C ALA A 149 -0.40 6.22 11.33
N GLY A 150 0.58 5.33 11.19
CA GLY A 150 0.74 4.45 10.04
C GLY A 150 -0.49 3.57 9.81
N THR A 151 -1.10 3.04 10.89
CA THR A 151 -2.34 2.26 10.81
C THR A 151 -3.50 3.06 10.25
N VAL A 152 -3.66 4.32 10.67
CA VAL A 152 -4.72 5.20 10.14
C VAL A 152 -4.50 5.48 8.65
N VAL A 153 -3.26 5.79 8.26
CA VAL A 153 -2.90 6.04 6.87
C VAL A 153 -3.09 4.78 6.01
N ALA A 154 -2.64 3.62 6.49
CA ALA A 154 -2.86 2.32 5.85
C ALA A 154 -4.34 2.01 5.68
N GLY A 155 -5.18 2.32 6.67
CA GLY A 155 -6.63 2.13 6.59
C GLY A 155 -7.26 2.97 5.48
N ALA A 156 -6.83 4.23 5.32
CA ALA A 156 -7.28 5.08 4.22
C ALA A 156 -6.80 4.54 2.85
N GLY A 157 -5.54 4.12 2.76
CA GLY A 157 -4.99 3.50 1.54
C GLY A 157 -5.69 2.19 1.18
N ALA A 158 -5.91 1.30 2.14
CA ALA A 158 -6.63 0.05 1.95
C ALA A 158 -8.08 0.27 1.52
N TRP A 159 -8.75 1.30 2.05
CA TRP A 159 -10.08 1.69 1.58
C TRP A 159 -10.07 2.15 0.12
N LEU A 160 -9.09 2.98 -0.28
CA LEU A 160 -8.91 3.39 -1.68
C LEU A 160 -8.62 2.17 -2.59
N GLY A 161 -7.84 1.20 -2.11
CA GLY A 161 -7.60 -0.05 -2.83
C GLY A 161 -8.89 -0.84 -3.06
N GLY A 162 -9.75 -0.92 -2.04
CA GLY A 162 -11.09 -1.50 -2.19
C GLY A 162 -11.97 -0.73 -3.18
N HIS A 163 -11.91 0.60 -3.18
CA HIS A 163 -12.64 1.43 -4.15
C HIS A 163 -12.16 1.17 -5.59
N LEU A 164 -10.84 1.11 -5.81
CA LEU A 164 -10.24 0.77 -7.11
C LEU A 164 -10.75 -0.56 -7.65
N THR A 165 -10.69 -1.63 -6.86
CA THR A 165 -11.09 -2.97 -7.32
C THR A 165 -12.61 -3.10 -7.45
N TYR A 166 -13.38 -2.70 -6.42
CA TYR A 166 -14.80 -3.04 -6.35
C TYR A 166 -15.74 -1.99 -6.95
N ARG A 167 -15.29 -0.75 -7.18
CA ARG A 167 -16.10 0.31 -7.80
C ARG A 167 -15.61 0.70 -9.19
N LEU A 168 -14.30 0.74 -9.39
CA LEU A 168 -13.70 1.16 -10.67
C LEU A 168 -13.28 -0.04 -11.55
N GLY A 169 -13.25 -1.26 -11.01
CA GLY A 169 -12.89 -2.46 -11.77
C GLY A 169 -11.39 -2.56 -12.10
N VAL A 170 -10.54 -1.77 -11.43
CA VAL A 170 -9.09 -1.80 -11.65
C VAL A 170 -8.52 -3.13 -11.16
N GLY A 171 -7.77 -3.82 -12.03
CA GLY A 171 -7.13 -5.10 -11.72
C GLY A 171 -8.08 -6.31 -11.74
N VAL A 172 -9.30 -6.15 -12.29
CA VAL A 172 -10.23 -7.24 -12.56
C VAL A 172 -10.11 -7.64 -14.04
N GLU A 173 -9.94 -8.93 -14.30
CA GLU A 173 -9.96 -9.50 -15.66
C GLU A 173 -11.39 -9.97 -15.99
N ASP A 174 -11.88 -9.65 -17.18
CA ASP A 174 -13.17 -10.14 -17.73
C ASP A 174 -13.06 -11.57 -18.30
#